data_AF-A0A1L9P291-F1
#
_entry.id   AF-A0A1L9P291-F1
#
_cell.length_a   1.000
_cell.length_b   1.000
_cell.length_c   1.000
_cell.angle_alpha   90.00
_cell.angle_beta   90.00
_cell.angle_gamma   90.00
#
_symmetry.space_group_name_H-M   'P 1'
#
loop_
_entity.id
_entity.type
_entity.pdbx_description
1 polymer ?
#
loop_
_entity_poly.entity_id
_entity_poly.type
_entity_poly.pdbx_seq_one_letter_code
_entity_poly.pdbx_strand_id
1 'polypeptide(L)'
;MLALHTIPDAFSIVECKHIVAALADVARQDALLVGQTQSHELRKAELVWIDDVAELDWVMDRLIDVVRRCNSATFDFDLREFAESPQVATYKATNNGHFGWHSDIGAGQAASKRKLTLVLQLSEASSYAGGDLEIMPTAQVVLASRAQGCVSIFPSFSLHHVTPIQTGTRHSLTVWAHGPAFRFLSLLSTIRNRRQARFQDGQ
;
A
#
# COMPACT_ATOMS: atom_id res chain seq x y z
N MET A 1 3.71 -7.49 15.42
CA MET A 1 2.82 -6.49 16.09
C MET A 1 2.01 -5.79 15.01
N LEU A 2 0.71 -5.50 15.20
CA LEU A 2 -0.08 -4.68 14.26
C LEU A 2 0.32 -3.22 14.44
N ALA A 3 1.35 -2.79 13.74
CA ALA A 3 1.91 -1.45 13.87
C ALA A 3 2.31 -0.90 12.51
N LEU A 4 2.34 0.43 12.44
CA LEU A 4 3.04 1.15 11.39
C LEU A 4 4.54 1.09 11.69
N HIS A 5 5.32 0.67 10.70
CA HIS A 5 6.78 0.68 10.77
C HIS A 5 7.34 1.70 9.77
N THR A 6 8.26 2.53 10.24
CA THR A 6 8.83 3.65 9.47
C THR A 6 10.31 3.38 9.25
N ILE A 7 10.74 3.42 7.99
CA ILE A 7 12.14 3.27 7.59
C ILE A 7 12.59 4.59 6.98
N PRO A 8 13.30 5.43 7.76
CA PRO A 8 13.85 6.69 7.26
C PRO A 8 14.94 6.41 6.21
N ASP A 9 15.14 7.36 5.29
CA ASP A 9 16.22 7.35 4.31
C ASP A 9 16.33 6.05 3.49
N ALA A 10 15.19 5.37 3.28
CA ALA A 10 15.13 4.13 2.49
C ALA A 10 15.42 4.41 1.00
N PHE A 11 15.07 5.61 0.55
CA PHE A 11 15.46 6.18 -0.73
C PHE A 11 16.07 7.56 -0.47
N SER A 12 17.09 7.92 -1.24
CA SER A 12 17.66 9.26 -1.20
C SER A 12 16.74 10.29 -1.86
N ILE A 13 16.95 11.57 -1.52
CA ILE A 13 16.23 12.69 -2.15
C ILE A 13 16.44 12.69 -3.69
N VAL A 14 17.65 12.36 -4.14
CA VAL A 14 17.99 12.30 -5.58
C VAL A 14 17.19 11.19 -6.27
N GLU A 15 17.11 10.01 -5.67
CA GLU A 15 16.31 8.89 -6.18
C GLU A 15 14.81 9.23 -6.20
N CYS A 16 14.27 9.87 -5.16
CA CYS A 16 12.87 10.30 -5.16
C CYS A 16 12.57 11.29 -6.29
N LYS A 17 13.47 12.27 -6.50
CA LYS A 17 13.34 13.24 -7.60
C LYS A 17 13.45 12.57 -8.96
N HIS A 18 14.33 11.59 -9.11
CA HIS A 18 14.48 10.81 -10.34
C HIS A 18 13.19 10.06 -10.69
N ILE A 19 12.59 9.34 -9.72
CA ILE A 19 11.32 8.65 -9.91
C ILE A 19 10.21 9.63 -10.35
N VAL A 20 10.08 10.77 -9.66
CA VAL A 20 9.05 11.77 -10.01
C VAL A 20 9.28 12.37 -11.40
N ALA A 21 10.53 12.63 -11.78
CA ALA A 21 10.86 13.17 -13.11
C ALA A 21 10.53 12.17 -14.22
N ALA A 22 10.91 10.90 -14.07
CA ALA A 22 10.63 9.86 -15.07
C ALA A 22 9.13 9.70 -15.36
N LEU A 23 8.28 9.84 -14.33
CA LEU A 23 6.82 9.79 -14.48
C LEU A 23 6.25 10.99 -15.24
N ALA A 24 6.80 12.18 -15.03
CA ALA A 24 6.39 13.37 -15.77
C ALA A 24 6.72 13.25 -17.26
N ASP A 25 7.77 12.51 -17.61
CA ASP A 25 8.18 12.27 -18.99
C ASP A 25 7.22 11.32 -19.70
N VAL A 26 6.82 10.24 -19.02
CA VAL A 26 5.77 9.31 -19.52
C VAL A 26 4.44 10.03 -19.71
N ALA A 27 4.00 10.83 -18.74
CA ALA A 27 2.75 11.61 -18.86
C ALA A 27 2.77 12.62 -20.03
N ARG A 28 3.95 13.13 -20.41
CA ARG A 28 4.11 14.03 -21.56
C ARG A 28 4.13 13.28 -22.89
N GLN A 29 4.69 12.07 -22.92
CA GLN A 29 4.83 11.26 -24.14
C GLN A 29 3.55 10.50 -24.47
N ASP A 30 2.85 9.98 -23.45
CA ASP A 30 1.58 9.28 -23.59
C ASP A 30 0.47 10.01 -22.82
N ALA A 31 -0.09 11.05 -23.46
CA ALA A 31 -1.33 11.70 -23.00
C ALA A 31 -2.53 10.71 -22.87
N LEU A 32 -2.37 9.46 -23.33
CA LEU A 32 -3.34 8.36 -23.26
C LEU A 32 -3.09 7.37 -22.11
N LEU A 33 -1.89 7.33 -21.51
CA LEU A 33 -1.51 6.44 -20.38
C LEU A 33 -1.54 7.14 -19.01
N VAL A 34 -2.20 8.31 -18.89
CA VAL A 34 -2.68 8.76 -17.57
C VAL A 34 -3.76 7.76 -17.14
N GLY A 35 -3.29 6.67 -16.54
CA GLY A 35 -4.06 5.52 -16.12
C GLY A 35 -5.23 5.98 -15.27
N GLN A 36 -6.43 5.62 -15.74
CA GLN A 36 -7.73 5.79 -15.11
C GLN A 36 -7.72 6.77 -13.93
N THR A 37 -8.14 8.02 -14.18
CA THR A 37 -8.65 8.86 -13.09
C THR A 37 -9.76 8.07 -12.41
N GLN A 38 -9.44 7.36 -11.32
CA GLN A 38 -10.45 6.72 -10.50
C GLN A 38 -11.12 7.83 -9.68
N SER A 39 -11.92 8.64 -10.36
CA SER A 39 -12.75 9.68 -9.75
C SER A 39 -14.02 9.04 -9.21
N HIS A 40 -13.87 8.25 -8.14
CA HIS A 40 -14.99 7.93 -7.26
C HIS A 40 -14.88 8.84 -6.03
N GLU A 41 -15.99 9.10 -5.34
CA GLU A 41 -16.00 9.87 -4.06
C GLU A 41 -14.95 9.36 -3.05
N LEU A 42 -14.51 8.10 -3.18
CA LEU A 42 -13.49 7.49 -2.35
C LEU A 42 -12.05 7.93 -2.67
N ARG A 43 -11.69 8.22 -3.93
CA ARG A 43 -10.30 8.53 -4.31
C ARG A 43 -10.25 9.63 -5.35
N LYS A 44 -9.33 10.58 -5.19
CA LYS A 44 -8.96 11.58 -6.20
C LYS A 44 -7.44 11.64 -6.31
N ALA A 45 -6.90 10.88 -7.26
CA ALA A 45 -5.47 10.82 -7.57
C ALA A 45 -5.24 10.37 -9.02
N GLU A 46 -4.12 10.78 -9.61
CA GLU A 46 -3.62 10.24 -10.88
C GLU A 46 -2.66 9.08 -10.59
N LEU A 47 -2.78 7.97 -11.34
CA LEU A 47 -2.05 6.73 -11.07
C LEU A 47 -1.19 6.36 -12.27
N VAL A 48 0.06 5.99 -11.98
CA VAL A 48 1.01 5.46 -12.96
C VAL A 48 1.69 4.23 -12.36
N TRP A 49 1.78 3.16 -13.13
CA TRP A 49 2.50 1.94 -12.73
C TRP A 49 3.95 2.04 -13.16
N ILE A 50 4.89 1.62 -12.31
CA ILE A 50 6.32 1.74 -12.62
C ILE A 50 6.76 0.84 -13.78
N ASP A 51 6.12 -0.31 -13.98
CA ASP A 51 6.46 -1.21 -15.08
C ASP A 51 6.24 -0.58 -16.47
N ASP A 52 5.46 0.51 -16.53
CA ASP A 52 5.24 1.29 -17.75
C ASP A 52 6.31 2.39 -17.97
N VAL A 53 7.30 2.49 -17.08
CA VAL A 53 8.31 3.55 -17.05
C VAL A 53 9.71 2.94 -17.22
N ALA A 54 10.31 3.16 -18.38
CA ALA A 54 11.70 2.78 -18.61
C ALA A 54 12.63 3.41 -17.56
N GLU A 55 13.74 2.73 -17.24
CA GLU A 55 14.80 3.20 -16.32
C GLU A 55 14.48 3.10 -14.81
N LEU A 56 13.29 2.62 -14.43
CA LEU A 56 12.89 2.44 -13.03
C LEU A 56 12.91 0.99 -12.52
N ASP A 57 13.46 0.04 -13.29
CA ASP A 57 13.52 -1.39 -12.93
C ASP A 57 14.11 -1.65 -11.53
N TRP A 58 15.13 -0.88 -11.16
CA TRP A 58 15.84 -0.99 -9.88
C TRP A 58 14.94 -0.66 -8.66
N VAL A 59 13.85 0.08 -8.86
CA VAL A 59 12.96 0.52 -7.78
C VAL A 59 12.31 -0.70 -7.12
N MET A 60 11.86 -1.66 -7.92
CA MET A 60 11.21 -2.86 -7.38
C MET A 60 12.18 -3.68 -6.53
N ASP A 61 13.41 -3.90 -7.01
CA ASP A 61 14.44 -4.64 -6.25
C ASP A 61 14.72 -3.98 -4.89
N ARG A 62 14.79 -2.64 -4.86
CA ARG A 62 14.98 -1.90 -3.62
C ARG A 62 13.80 -2.08 -2.66
N LEU A 63 12.56 -2.03 -3.16
CA LEU A 63 11.36 -2.22 -2.35
C LEU A 63 11.30 -3.66 -1.78
N ILE A 64 11.65 -4.67 -2.57
CA ILE A 64 11.75 -6.07 -2.12
C ILE A 64 12.72 -6.18 -0.93
N ASP A 65 13.91 -5.59 -1.04
CA ASP A 65 14.92 -5.61 0.01
C ASP A 65 14.46 -4.90 1.30
N VAL A 66 13.72 -3.81 1.16
CA VAL A 66 13.13 -3.07 2.28
C VAL A 66 12.06 -3.92 2.98
N VAL A 67 11.12 -4.51 2.21
CA VAL A 67 10.08 -5.39 2.76
C VAL A 67 10.69 -6.60 3.44
N ARG A 68 11.64 -7.28 2.81
CA ARG A 68 12.25 -8.51 3.36
C ARG A 68 12.85 -8.25 4.74
N ARG A 69 13.62 -7.17 4.88
CA ARG A 69 14.23 -6.76 6.15
C ARG A 69 13.17 -6.45 7.21
N CYS A 70 12.19 -5.60 6.86
CA CYS A 70 11.13 -5.23 7.79
C CYS A 70 10.27 -6.42 8.23
N ASN A 71 9.88 -7.29 7.29
CA ASN A 71 9.06 -8.45 7.57
C ASN A 71 9.77 -9.39 8.55
N SER A 72 11.05 -9.68 8.32
CA SER A 72 11.84 -10.56 9.19
C SER A 72 12.02 -10.01 10.62
N ALA A 73 12.05 -8.68 10.77
CA ALA A 73 12.29 -8.05 12.07
C ALA A 73 11.00 -7.77 12.87
N THR A 74 9.85 -7.59 12.20
CA THR A 74 8.68 -6.94 12.81
C THR A 74 7.37 -7.70 12.65
N PHE A 75 7.12 -8.26 11.46
CA PHE A 75 5.79 -8.75 11.07
C PHE A 75 5.69 -10.27 10.97
N ASP A 76 6.74 -10.92 10.47
CA ASP A 76 6.84 -12.37 10.31
C ASP A 76 5.69 -12.99 9.49
N PHE A 77 5.28 -12.31 8.40
CA PHE A 77 4.33 -12.89 7.45
C PHE A 77 5.03 -13.87 6.49
N ASP A 78 4.33 -14.94 6.11
CA ASP A 78 4.69 -15.82 4.98
C ASP A 78 4.46 -15.08 3.65
N LEU A 79 5.41 -14.20 3.31
CA LEU A 79 5.45 -13.48 2.04
C LEU A 79 6.06 -14.36 0.96
N ARG A 80 5.40 -14.47 -0.18
CA ARG A 80 5.77 -15.39 -1.26
C ARG A 80 6.03 -14.72 -2.59
N GLU A 81 5.44 -13.56 -2.81
CA GLU A 81 5.48 -12.88 -4.11
C GLU A 81 5.15 -11.40 -3.97
N PHE A 82 5.45 -10.66 -5.03
CA PHE A 82 4.90 -9.34 -5.33
C PHE A 82 4.12 -9.48 -6.63
N ALA A 83 2.82 -9.71 -6.52
CA ALA A 83 1.94 -10.01 -7.67
C ALA A 83 1.44 -8.74 -8.39
N GLU A 84 1.88 -7.55 -7.97
CA GLU A 84 1.39 -6.26 -8.47
C GLU A 84 2.56 -5.30 -8.58
N SER A 85 2.58 -4.54 -9.67
CA SER A 85 3.59 -3.51 -9.96
C SER A 85 3.49 -2.35 -8.96
N PRO A 86 4.62 -1.67 -8.63
CA PRO A 86 4.56 -0.44 -7.85
C PRO A 86 3.71 0.63 -8.54
N GLN A 87 2.84 1.27 -7.76
CA GLN A 87 1.94 2.32 -8.23
C GLN A 87 2.36 3.66 -7.65
N VAL A 88 2.66 4.64 -8.49
CA VAL A 88 2.78 6.03 -8.06
C VAL A 88 1.43 6.72 -8.13
N ALA A 89 1.06 7.37 -7.03
CA ALA A 89 -0.14 8.17 -6.91
C ALA A 89 0.21 9.66 -6.76
N THR A 90 -0.44 10.49 -7.57
CA THR A 90 -0.30 11.95 -7.55
C THR A 90 -1.59 12.60 -7.05
N TYR A 91 -1.49 13.31 -5.93
CA TYR A 91 -2.59 14.04 -5.30
C TYR A 91 -2.37 15.54 -5.48
N LYS A 92 -3.35 16.24 -6.07
CA LYS A 92 -3.24 17.66 -6.40
C LYS A 92 -4.22 18.49 -5.56
N ALA A 93 -3.80 19.66 -5.10
CA ALA A 93 -4.71 20.59 -4.43
C ALA A 93 -5.89 21.01 -5.33
N THR A 94 -5.62 21.16 -6.63
CA THR A 94 -6.57 21.68 -7.64
C THR A 94 -7.82 20.82 -7.84
N ASN A 95 -7.79 19.56 -7.43
CA ASN A 95 -8.94 18.65 -7.49
C ASN A 95 -9.33 18.06 -6.12
N ASN A 96 -8.87 18.68 -5.03
CA ASN A 96 -9.04 18.17 -3.67
C ASN A 96 -8.54 16.72 -3.57
N GLY A 97 -7.32 16.44 -4.03
CA GLY A 97 -6.76 15.09 -4.08
C GLY A 97 -6.73 14.43 -2.72
N HIS A 98 -7.27 13.22 -2.61
CA HIS A 98 -7.39 12.44 -1.37
C HIS A 98 -7.60 10.95 -1.65
N PHE A 99 -7.61 10.13 -0.61
CA PHE A 99 -8.11 8.76 -0.65
C PHE A 99 -8.77 8.45 0.68
N GLY A 100 -10.09 8.26 0.73
CA GLY A 100 -10.84 7.98 1.96
C GLY A 100 -10.46 6.66 2.62
N TRP A 101 -10.99 6.44 3.83
CA TRP A 101 -10.72 5.25 4.64
C TRP A 101 -11.02 3.95 3.89
N HIS A 102 -9.99 3.12 3.78
CA HIS A 102 -10.07 1.82 3.13
C HIS A 102 -9.05 0.84 3.74
N SER A 103 -9.21 -0.41 3.34
CA SER A 103 -8.23 -1.48 3.56
C SER A 103 -7.71 -1.91 2.20
N ASP A 104 -6.42 -2.22 2.11
CA ASP A 104 -5.79 -2.66 0.86
C ASP A 104 -6.06 -4.12 0.56
N ILE A 105 -6.28 -4.96 1.58
CA ILE A 105 -6.81 -6.30 1.32
C ILE A 105 -8.26 -6.19 0.88
N GLY A 106 -8.62 -6.94 -0.15
CA GLY A 106 -9.97 -6.89 -0.72
C GLY A 106 -10.30 -8.10 -1.59
N ALA A 107 -11.42 -8.00 -2.31
CA ALA A 107 -11.79 -8.98 -3.30
C ALA A 107 -10.84 -8.93 -4.51
N GLY A 108 -10.50 -10.09 -5.09
CA GLY A 108 -9.61 -10.22 -6.24
C GLY A 108 -8.43 -11.15 -5.98
N GLN A 109 -7.89 -11.73 -7.06
CA GLN A 109 -6.86 -12.77 -6.95
C GLN A 109 -5.60 -12.28 -6.23
N ALA A 110 -5.07 -11.09 -6.60
CA ALA A 110 -3.92 -10.49 -5.92
C ALA A 110 -4.33 -9.78 -4.62
N ALA A 111 -5.35 -8.92 -4.68
CA ALA A 111 -5.79 -8.11 -3.53
C ALA A 111 -6.14 -8.95 -2.28
N SER A 112 -6.73 -10.13 -2.44
CA SER A 112 -7.08 -11.02 -1.31
C SER A 112 -5.87 -11.69 -0.63
N LYS A 113 -4.69 -11.60 -1.26
CA LYS A 113 -3.42 -12.17 -0.78
C LYS A 113 -2.48 -11.13 -0.16
N ARG A 114 -2.79 -9.84 -0.24
CA ARG A 114 -1.95 -8.75 0.28
C ARG A 114 -1.76 -8.90 1.80
N LYS A 115 -0.51 -8.81 2.24
CA LYS A 115 -0.10 -8.93 3.66
C LYS A 115 0.47 -7.63 4.19
N LEU A 116 1.38 -7.03 3.44
CA LEU A 116 2.01 -5.76 3.78
C LEU A 116 1.76 -4.76 2.66
N THR A 117 1.36 -3.56 3.07
CA THR A 117 1.36 -2.37 2.23
C THR A 117 2.61 -1.58 2.56
N LEU A 118 3.28 -1.12 1.52
CA LEU A 118 4.45 -0.28 1.62
C LEU A 118 4.20 1.02 0.86
N VAL A 119 4.36 2.16 1.53
CA VAL A 119 4.20 3.49 0.96
C VAL A 119 5.49 4.29 1.12
N LEU A 120 6.13 4.62 0.00
CA LEU A 120 7.27 5.53 -0.09
C LEU A 120 6.77 6.97 -0.30
N GLN A 121 7.24 7.88 0.56
CA GLN A 121 7.00 9.31 0.41
C GLN A 121 7.99 9.91 -0.60
N LEU A 122 7.49 10.35 -1.76
CA LEU A 122 8.32 10.90 -2.84
C LEU A 122 8.45 12.41 -2.80
N SER A 123 7.43 13.13 -2.32
CA SER A 123 7.45 14.60 -2.24
C SER A 123 8.16 15.10 -0.99
N GLU A 124 8.84 16.23 -1.11
CA GLU A 124 9.37 16.99 0.01
C GLU A 124 8.22 17.47 0.91
N ALA A 125 8.36 17.32 2.24
CA ALA A 125 7.29 17.65 3.18
C ALA A 125 6.83 19.11 3.11
N SER A 126 7.75 20.03 2.77
CA SER A 126 7.54 21.47 2.66
C SER A 126 6.83 21.89 1.37
N SER A 127 6.74 21.02 0.36
CA SER A 127 6.20 21.37 -0.97
C SER A 127 4.67 21.26 -1.07
N TYR A 128 4.00 20.81 -0.01
CA TYR A 128 2.55 20.63 0.03
C TYR A 128 1.98 20.70 1.46
N ALA A 129 0.70 21.02 1.60
CA ALA A 129 -0.04 20.98 2.86
C ALA A 129 -1.23 20.00 2.78
N GLY A 130 -1.63 19.42 3.92
CA GLY A 130 -2.52 18.24 3.97
C GLY A 130 -1.85 17.00 3.39
N GLY A 131 -2.63 16.06 2.84
CA GLY A 131 -2.08 14.86 2.19
C GLY A 131 -1.45 13.85 3.14
N ASP A 132 -1.83 13.89 4.41
CA ASP A 132 -1.25 13.04 5.43
C ASP A 132 -1.76 11.61 5.25
N LEU A 133 -0.84 10.64 5.25
CA LEU A 133 -1.19 9.23 5.29
C LEU A 133 -1.42 8.84 6.75
N GLU A 134 -2.67 8.54 7.06
CA GLU A 134 -3.15 8.17 8.39
C GLU A 134 -3.54 6.70 8.38
N ILE A 135 -3.01 5.94 9.34
CA ILE A 135 -3.26 4.51 9.50
C ILE A 135 -3.93 4.29 10.85
N MET A 136 -4.96 3.46 10.89
CA MET A 136 -5.66 3.02 12.08
C MET A 136 -5.42 1.52 12.28
N PRO A 137 -4.23 1.13 12.82
CA PRO A 137 -3.91 -0.28 13.03
C PRO A 137 -4.72 -0.91 14.17
N THR A 138 -5.23 -0.09 15.09
CA THR A 138 -6.07 -0.45 16.25
C THR A 138 -7.17 0.59 16.43
N ALA A 139 -7.51 1.01 17.66
CA ALA A 139 -8.52 2.05 17.91
C ALA A 139 -7.97 3.48 17.81
N GLN A 140 -6.74 3.67 17.33
CA GLN A 140 -6.04 4.95 17.27
C GLN A 140 -5.49 5.21 15.88
N VAL A 141 -5.57 6.46 15.44
CA VAL A 141 -4.91 6.93 14.22
C VAL A 141 -3.44 7.22 14.51
N VAL A 142 -2.56 6.74 13.64
CA VAL A 142 -1.12 6.98 13.64
C VAL A 142 -0.75 7.59 12.29
N LEU A 143 0.09 8.63 12.33
CA LEU A 143 0.56 9.33 11.14
C LEU A 143 1.82 8.66 10.58
N ALA A 144 1.85 8.45 9.27
CA ALA A 144 3.06 8.13 8.55
C ALA A 144 4.01 9.34 8.49
N SER A 145 5.31 9.04 8.43
CA SER A 145 6.33 10.08 8.25
C SER A 145 6.15 10.80 6.91
N ARG A 146 6.28 12.12 6.94
CA ARG A 146 6.29 12.97 5.74
C ARG A 146 7.69 13.19 5.16
N ALA A 147 8.73 12.66 5.81
CA ALA A 147 10.10 12.82 5.32
C ALA A 147 10.23 12.19 3.92
N GLN A 148 10.77 12.94 2.97
CA GLN A 148 11.04 12.44 1.62
C GLN A 148 12.02 11.27 1.69
N GLY A 149 11.75 10.21 0.91
CA GLY A 149 12.58 9.00 0.93
C GLY A 149 12.22 8.02 2.06
N CYS A 150 11.34 8.43 2.96
CA CYS A 150 10.87 7.56 4.03
C CYS A 150 9.86 6.55 3.51
N VAL A 151 9.99 5.32 3.99
CA VAL A 151 9.07 4.22 3.68
C VAL A 151 8.25 3.87 4.92
N SER A 152 6.94 3.79 4.73
CA SER A 152 5.96 3.35 5.73
C SER A 152 5.45 1.96 5.37
N ILE A 153 5.50 1.02 6.31
CA ILE A 153 5.08 -0.37 6.11
C ILE A 153 4.06 -0.74 7.18
N PHE A 154 2.93 -1.28 6.75
CA PHE A 154 1.86 -1.70 7.66
C PHE A 154 1.08 -2.89 7.09
N PRO A 155 0.37 -3.67 7.93
CA PRO A 155 -0.45 -4.77 7.45
C PRO A 155 -1.55 -4.28 6.50
N SER A 156 -1.72 -4.92 5.34
CA SER A 156 -2.67 -4.46 4.30
C SER A 156 -4.14 -4.48 4.70
N PHE A 157 -4.48 -5.10 5.84
CA PHE A 157 -5.82 -5.08 6.42
C PHE A 157 -6.04 -3.94 7.43
N SER A 158 -5.03 -3.12 7.71
CA SER A 158 -5.18 -1.92 8.53
C SER A 158 -5.95 -0.86 7.74
N LEU A 159 -6.97 -0.26 8.38
CA LEU A 159 -7.68 0.87 7.80
C LEU A 159 -6.72 2.05 7.67
N HIS A 160 -6.72 2.70 6.52
CA HIS A 160 -5.90 3.87 6.27
C HIS A 160 -6.54 4.78 5.23
N HIS A 161 -6.09 6.03 5.18
CA HIS A 161 -6.56 7.04 4.25
C HIS A 161 -5.50 8.11 4.03
N VAL A 162 -5.70 8.94 3.00
CA VAL A 162 -4.89 10.12 2.69
C VAL A 162 -5.80 11.33 2.84
N THR A 163 -5.47 12.22 3.79
CA THR A 163 -6.23 13.46 4.00
C THR A 163 -6.18 14.36 2.77
N PRO A 164 -7.18 15.23 2.54
CA PRO A 164 -7.17 16.09 1.37
C PRO A 164 -5.94 17.00 1.27
N ILE A 165 -5.38 17.11 0.07
CA ILE A 165 -4.33 18.08 -0.24
C ILE A 165 -4.93 19.48 -0.23
N GLN A 166 -4.32 20.36 0.55
CA GLN A 166 -4.73 21.77 0.69
C GLN A 166 -3.96 22.67 -0.27
N THR A 167 -2.64 22.44 -0.41
CA THR A 167 -1.76 23.19 -1.31
C THR A 167 -0.71 22.28 -1.91
N GLY A 168 -0.19 22.64 -3.08
CA GLY A 168 0.87 21.90 -3.76
C GLY A 168 0.41 20.57 -4.37
N THR A 169 1.36 19.65 -4.54
CA THR A 169 1.15 18.32 -5.11
C THR A 169 1.98 17.31 -4.34
N ARG A 170 1.34 16.19 -3.95
CA ARG A 170 1.98 15.08 -3.24
C ARG A 170 2.08 13.87 -4.16
N HIS A 171 3.28 13.32 -4.26
CA HIS A 171 3.55 12.03 -4.89
C HIS A 171 3.90 11.01 -3.82
N SER A 172 3.36 9.81 -3.96
CA SER A 172 3.75 8.64 -3.17
C SER A 172 3.76 7.40 -4.04
N LEU A 173 4.66 6.47 -3.74
CA LEU A 173 4.72 5.18 -4.39
C LEU A 173 4.24 4.10 -3.44
N THR A 174 3.33 3.25 -3.90
CA THR A 174 2.77 2.14 -3.13
C THR A 174 3.08 0.81 -3.81
N VAL A 175 3.46 -0.19 -3.03
CA VAL A 175 3.55 -1.59 -3.49
C VAL A 175 3.02 -2.52 -2.39
N TRP A 176 2.55 -3.71 -2.78
CA TRP A 176 2.00 -4.70 -1.87
C TRP A 176 2.80 -6.00 -1.93
N ALA A 177 3.11 -6.56 -0.77
CA ALA A 177 3.68 -7.91 -0.65
C ALA A 177 2.57 -8.91 -0.35
N HIS A 178 2.62 -10.07 -1.00
CA HIS A 178 1.56 -11.07 -0.97
C HIS A 178 2.03 -12.37 -0.31
N GLY A 179 1.08 -13.09 0.26
CA GLY A 179 1.29 -14.41 0.84
C GLY A 179 0.09 -15.31 0.60
N PRO A 180 -0.02 -16.47 1.28
CA PRO A 180 -1.21 -17.30 1.23
C PRO A 180 -2.46 -16.52 1.59
N ALA A 181 -3.58 -16.82 0.93
CA ALA A 181 -4.88 -16.25 1.30
C ALA A 181 -5.16 -16.44 2.79
N PHE A 182 -5.77 -15.44 3.43
CA PHE A 182 -6.20 -15.60 4.82
C PHE A 182 -7.23 -16.71 4.90
N ARG A 183 -6.91 -17.73 5.71
CA ARG A 183 -7.82 -18.86 5.93
C ARG A 183 -8.74 -18.50 7.08
N PHE A 184 -9.96 -18.09 6.77
CA PHE A 184 -11.04 -18.21 7.74
C PHE A 184 -11.37 -19.70 7.79
N LEU A 185 -10.97 -20.38 8.87
CA LEU A 185 -11.35 -21.76 9.10
C LEU A 185 -12.89 -21.83 9.02
N SER A 186 -13.42 -22.43 7.96
CA SER A 186 -14.76 -23.00 7.98
C SER A 186 -14.71 -24.19 8.95
N LEU A 187 -14.81 -23.90 10.25
CA LEU A 187 -14.95 -24.90 11.31
C LEU A 187 -16.24 -25.72 11.16
N LEU A 188 -17.10 -25.41 10.19
CA LEU A 188 -18.33 -26.16 9.91
C LEU A 188 -18.08 -27.55 9.31
N SER A 189 -16.92 -27.84 8.71
CA SER A 189 -16.62 -29.20 8.23
C SER A 189 -16.01 -30.11 9.29
N THR A 190 -15.38 -29.55 10.34
CA THR A 190 -14.67 -30.37 11.35
C THR A 190 -15.45 -30.54 12.66
N ILE A 191 -16.37 -29.61 13.00
CA ILE A 191 -17.19 -29.74 14.23
C ILE A 191 -18.39 -30.70 14.03
N ARG A 192 -18.84 -30.96 12.79
CA ARG A 192 -20.02 -31.81 12.54
C ARG A 192 -19.82 -33.29 12.95
N ASN A 193 -18.58 -33.78 13.01
CA ASN A 193 -18.30 -35.19 13.30
C ASN A 193 -18.15 -35.55 14.80
N ARG A 194 -18.20 -34.60 15.74
CA ARG A 194 -18.12 -34.94 17.19
C ARG A 194 -19.46 -34.95 17.93
N ARG A 195 -20.57 -34.54 17.31
CA ARG A 195 -21.91 -34.62 17.94
C ARG A 195 -22.75 -35.84 17.55
N GLN A 196 -22.43 -36.53 16.46
CA GLN A 196 -23.13 -37.78 16.12
C GLN A 196 -22.60 -39.02 16.87
N ALA A 197 -21.38 -38.97 17.42
CA ALA A 197 -20.80 -40.08 18.18
C ALA A 197 -21.19 -40.13 19.67
N ARG A 198 -22.14 -39.30 20.15
CA ARG A 198 -22.61 -39.31 21.55
C ARG A 198 -24.10 -39.63 21.74
N PHE A 199 -24.83 -39.94 20.67
CA PHE A 199 -26.26 -40.27 20.73
C PHE A 199 -26.60 -41.69 20.26
N GLN A 200 -25.59 -42.55 20.03
CA GLN A 200 -25.81 -43.97 19.75
C GLN A 200 -25.36 -44.92 20.89
N ASP A 201 -24.72 -44.41 21.94
CA ASP A 201 -24.33 -45.21 23.13
C ASP A 201 -25.09 -44.73 24.37
N GLY A 202 -26.42 -44.83 24.32
CA GLY A 202 -27.30 -44.57 25.45
C GLY A 202 -28.53 -45.47 25.36
N GLN A 203 -28.36 -46.72 25.82
CA GLN A 203 -29.46 -47.52 26.35
C GLN A 203 -30.05 -46.85 27.60
#